data_AF-A0AAU5US87-F1
#
_entry.id   AF-A0AAU5US87-F1
#
_cell.length_a   1.000
_cell.length_b   1.000
_cell.length_c   1.000
_cell.angle_alpha   90.00
_cell.angle_beta   90.00
_cell.angle_gamma   90.00
#
_symmetry.space_group_name_H-M   'P 1'
#
loop_
_entity.id
_entity.type
_entity.pdbx_description
1 polymer ?
#
loop_
_entity_poly.entity_id
_entity_poly.type
_entity_poly.pdbx_seq_one_letter_code
_entity_poly.pdbx_strand_id
1 'polypeptide(L)'
;MKVTSFRELMREQAKAAVRISGAHHSSWNGRYGTPIGRESKLGGTANCDHSISYNPRHVDERLQEMFRNTRVHLQDKADLR
;
A
#
# COMPACT_ATOMS: atom_id res chain seq x y z
N MET A 1 -11.12 -1.21 -10.91
CA MET A 1 -11.86 -0.82 -9.70
C MET A 1 -11.39 0.57 -9.30
N LYS A 2 -12.28 1.58 -9.18
CA LYS A 2 -11.90 2.93 -8.70
C LYS A 2 -11.77 2.85 -7.17
N VAL A 3 -10.56 3.05 -6.65
CA VAL A 3 -10.30 3.08 -5.20
C VAL A 3 -10.73 4.45 -4.66
N THR A 4 -11.60 4.49 -3.65
CA THR A 4 -12.20 5.75 -3.17
C THR A 4 -11.53 6.31 -1.93
N SER A 5 -10.75 5.49 -1.22
CA SER A 5 -9.99 5.90 -0.03
C SER A 5 -8.57 5.34 -0.01
N PHE A 6 -7.68 6.04 0.70
CA PHE A 6 -6.30 5.58 0.89
C PHE A 6 -6.22 4.22 1.61
N ARG A 7 -7.15 3.95 2.52
CA ARG A 7 -7.25 2.66 3.21
C ARG A 7 -7.60 1.51 2.26
N GLU A 8 -8.47 1.75 1.28
CA GLU A 8 -8.77 0.76 0.23
C GLU A 8 -7.57 0.56 -0.70
N LEU A 9 -6.82 1.62 -1.01
CA LEU A 9 -5.60 1.53 -1.83
C LEU A 9 -4.58 0.60 -1.18
N MET A 10 -4.35 0.77 0.12
CA MET A 10 -3.43 -0.07 0.90
C MET A 10 -3.87 -1.54 0.93
N ARG A 11 -5.19 -1.82 0.96
CA ARG A 11 -5.70 -3.20 0.90
C ARG A 11 -5.44 -3.84 -0.45
N GLU A 12 -5.69 -3.13 -1.55
CA GLU A 12 -5.45 -3.65 -2.90
C GLU A 12 -3.95 -3.83 -3.20
N GLN A 13 -3.11 -2.90 -2.75
CA GLN A 13 -1.65 -3.04 -2.78
C GLN A 13 -1.17 -4.29 -2.04
N ALA A 14 -1.71 -4.55 -0.84
CA ALA A 14 -1.35 -5.75 -0.08
C ALA A 14 -1.82 -7.04 -0.77
N LYS A 15 -3.04 -7.07 -1.36
CA LYS A 15 -3.50 -8.20 -2.18
C LYS A 15 -2.58 -8.44 -3.40
N ALA A 16 -2.16 -7.38 -4.07
CA ALA A 16 -1.26 -7.48 -5.22
C ALA A 16 0.15 -7.96 -4.82
N ALA A 17 0.71 -7.45 -3.73
CA ALA A 17 2.00 -7.87 -3.19
C ALA A 17 2.00 -9.37 -2.82
N VAL A 18 0.92 -9.86 -2.22
CA VAL A 18 0.72 -11.28 -1.91
C VAL A 18 0.66 -12.13 -3.19
N ARG A 19 -0.01 -11.66 -4.24
CA ARG A 19 -0.09 -12.38 -5.52
C ARG A 19 1.26 -12.45 -6.25
N ILE A 20 2.04 -11.38 -6.24
CA ILE A 20 3.31 -11.27 -6.97
C ILE A 20 4.44 -12.02 -6.25
N SER A 21 4.46 -12.00 -4.91
CA SER A 21 5.53 -12.62 -4.11
C SER A 21 5.49 -14.15 -4.07
N GLY A 22 4.40 -14.79 -4.55
CA GLY A 22 4.23 -16.25 -4.45
C GLY A 22 4.17 -16.75 -3.01
N ALA A 23 4.01 -15.85 -2.02
CA ALA A 23 3.94 -16.20 -0.62
C ALA A 23 2.71 -17.10 -0.39
N HIS A 24 2.94 -18.29 0.15
CA HIS A 24 1.90 -19.26 0.47
C HIS A 24 0.81 -18.55 1.29
N HIS A 25 -0.39 -18.46 0.72
CA HIS A 25 -1.51 -17.59 1.12
C HIS A 25 -2.05 -17.79 2.56
N SER A 26 -1.40 -18.61 3.38
CA SER A 26 -1.74 -18.91 4.76
C SER A 26 -1.12 -17.93 5.78
N SER A 27 -0.15 -17.12 5.38
CA SER A 27 0.69 -16.37 6.33
C SER A 27 0.40 -14.88 6.46
N TRP A 28 -0.64 -14.35 5.81
CA TRP A 28 -1.09 -12.96 6.04
C TRP A 28 -2.52 -12.93 6.57
N ASN A 29 -2.69 -12.36 7.76
CA ASN A 29 -3.97 -12.31 8.47
C ASN A 29 -4.78 -11.02 8.22
N GLY A 30 -4.39 -10.22 7.22
CA GLY A 30 -5.03 -8.94 6.91
C GLY A 30 -4.70 -7.81 7.89
N ARG A 31 -3.78 -8.03 8.84
CA ARG A 31 -3.31 -7.01 9.78
C ARG A 31 -2.00 -6.40 9.32
N TYR A 32 -1.85 -5.13 9.65
CA TYR A 32 -0.60 -4.40 9.51
C TYR A 32 0.10 -4.39 10.87
N GLY A 33 1.38 -4.75 10.88
CA GLY A 33 2.23 -4.68 12.06
C GLY A 33 2.78 -3.28 12.27
N THR A 34 3.62 -3.13 13.30
CA THR A 34 4.34 -1.87 13.55
C THR A 34 5.22 -1.53 12.34
N PRO A 35 5.19 -0.28 11.82
CA PRO A 35 6.05 0.12 10.71
C PRO A 35 7.52 -0.16 11.02
N ILE A 36 8.28 -0.62 10.03
CA ILE A 36 9.73 -0.74 10.19
C ILE A 36 10.39 0.64 10.11
N GLY A 37 11.55 0.78 10.75
CA GLY A 37 12.26 2.06 10.85
C GLY A 37 12.47 2.72 9.48
N ARG A 38 12.28 4.04 9.40
CA ARG A 38 12.39 4.84 8.17
C ARG A 38 13.72 4.65 7.43
N GLU A 39 14.80 4.48 8.18
CA GLU A 39 16.15 4.30 7.66
C GLU A 39 16.43 2.87 7.14
N SER A 40 15.48 1.95 7.29
CA SER A 40 15.62 0.59 6.79
C SER A 40 15.66 0.58 5.26
N LYS A 41 16.61 -0.17 4.70
CA LYS A 41 16.71 -0.40 3.25
C LYS A 41 15.58 -1.28 2.71
N LEU A 42 14.84 -1.96 3.58
CA LEU A 42 13.72 -2.83 3.20
C LEU A 42 12.45 -1.98 3.00
N GLY A 43 11.66 -2.32 1.98
CA GLY A 43 10.35 -1.69 1.74
C GLY A 43 9.26 -2.19 2.69
N GLY A 44 9.44 -3.36 3.28
CA GLY A 44 8.56 -3.97 4.27
C GLY A 44 9.04 -5.36 4.68
N THR A 45 8.39 -5.95 5.68
CA THR A 45 8.65 -7.31 6.15
C THR A 45 7.35 -8.03 6.46
N ALA A 46 7.34 -9.35 6.25
CA ALA A 46 6.30 -10.24 6.74
C ALA A 46 6.73 -10.78 8.11
N ASN A 47 5.93 -10.52 9.14
CA ASN A 47 6.23 -10.90 10.52
C ASN A 47 5.76 -12.32 10.81
N CYS A 48 6.37 -12.96 11.81
CA CYS A 48 5.99 -14.31 12.25
C CYS A 48 4.56 -14.39 12.84
N ASP A 49 3.95 -13.26 13.23
CA ASP A 49 2.56 -13.16 13.68
C ASP A 49 1.56 -13.05 12.51
N HIS A 50 2.03 -13.27 11.28
CA HIS A 50 1.26 -13.16 10.05
C HIS A 50 0.80 -11.73 9.71
N SER A 51 1.39 -10.70 10.33
CA SER A 51 1.19 -9.30 9.94
C SER A 51 2.23 -8.83 8.92
N ILE A 52 1.92 -7.77 8.19
CA ILE A 52 2.87 -7.11 7.29
C ILE A 52 3.22 -5.74 7.86
N SER A 53 4.51 -5.46 7.98
CA SER A 53 5.04 -4.15 8.38
C SER A 53 5.67 -3.47 7.18
N TYR A 54 5.21 -2.27 6.85
CA TYR A 54 5.77 -1.48 5.74
C TYR A 54 6.77 -0.44 6.25
N ASN A 55 7.73 -0.07 5.40
CA ASN A 55 8.53 1.12 5.62
C ASN A 55 7.73 2.34 5.14
N PRO A 56 7.44 3.30 6.03
CA PRO A 56 6.58 4.43 5.67
C PRO A 56 7.19 5.30 4.56
N ARG A 57 8.52 5.43 4.48
CA ARG A 57 9.19 6.22 3.44
C ARG A 57 9.06 5.60 2.04
N HIS A 58 9.14 4.27 1.97
CA HIS A 58 9.19 3.56 0.70
C HIS A 58 7.81 3.18 0.16
N VAL A 59 6.84 2.97 1.04
CA VAL A 59 5.53 2.46 0.66
C VAL A 59 4.44 3.48 0.99
N ASP A 60 4.25 3.83 2.26
CA ASP A 60 3.10 4.65 2.66
C ASP A 60 3.14 6.05 2.05
N GLU A 61 4.27 6.75 2.15
CA GLU A 61 4.45 8.10 1.60
C GLU A 61 4.31 8.12 0.08
N ARG A 62 4.91 7.16 -0.61
CA ARG A 62 4.85 7.01 -2.07
C ARG A 62 3.42 6.73 -2.53
N LEU A 63 2.72 5.82 -1.87
CA LEU A 63 1.33 5.52 -2.19
C LEU A 63 0.41 6.68 -1.87
N GLN A 64 0.69 7.43 -0.81
CA GLN A 64 -0.08 8.62 -0.45
C GLN A 64 0.13 9.74 -1.47
N GLU A 65 1.36 9.94 -1.94
CA GLU A 65 1.68 10.86 -3.03
C GLU A 65 0.99 10.45 -4.33
N MET A 66 1.08 9.18 -4.72
CA MET A 66 0.36 8.65 -5.88
C MET A 66 -1.15 8.85 -5.73
N PHE A 67 -1.73 8.61 -4.56
CA PHE A 67 -3.17 8.79 -4.33
C PHE A 67 -3.58 10.27 -4.44
N ARG A 68 -2.79 11.20 -3.88
CA ARG A 68 -3.03 12.64 -4.02
C ARG A 68 -2.92 13.10 -5.46
N ASN A 69 -1.84 12.72 -6.15
CA ASN A 69 -1.60 13.10 -7.53
C ASN A 69 -2.62 12.48 -8.49
N THR A 70 -3.06 11.24 -8.22
CA THR A 70 -4.14 10.60 -8.98
C THR A 70 -5.46 11.33 -8.80
N ARG A 71 -5.77 11.89 -7.62
CA ARG A 71 -6.95 12.76 -7.43
C ARG A 71 -6.84 14.08 -8.21
N VAL A 72 -5.64 14.65 -8.32
CA VAL A 72 -5.38 15.83 -9.17
C VAL A 72 -5.56 15.49 -10.66
N HIS A 73 -5.14 14.29 -11.10
CA HIS A 73 -5.23 13.86 -12.50
C HIS A 73 -6.58 13.22 -12.87
N LEU A 74 -7.41 12.87 -11.88
CA LEU A 74 -8.81 12.43 -12.06
C LEU A 74 -9.79 13.61 -12.09
N GLN A 75 -9.32 14.86 -12.14
CA GLN A 75 -10.16 15.97 -12.59
C GLN A 75 -10.62 15.61 -14.00
N ASP A 76 -11.90 15.29 -14.12
CA ASP A 76 -12.57 15.06 -15.39
C ASP A 76 -12.24 16.23 -16.33
N LYS A 77 -12.00 15.95 -17.61
CA LYS A 77 -11.89 16.99 -18.66
C LYS A 77 -13.10 17.94 -18.70
N ALA A 78 -14.19 17.61 -18.01
CA ALA A 78 -15.38 18.45 -17.84
C ALA A 78 -15.16 19.62 -16.85
N ASP A 79 -14.29 19.47 -15.85
CA ASP A 79 -14.04 20.48 -14.81
C ASP A 79 -12.89 21.45 -15.16
N LEU A 80 -12.32 21.34 -16.37
CA LEU A 80 -11.24 22.16 -16.90
C LEU A 80 -11.72 23.24 -17.90
N ARG A 81 -13.00 23.64 -17.84
CA ARG A 81 -13.57 24.73 -18.65
C ARG A 81 -13.98 25.92 -17.81
#